data_AF-A0A528LP00-F1
#
_entry.id   AF-A0A528LP00-F1
#
_cell.length_a   1.000
_cell.length_b   1.000
_cell.length_c   1.000
_cell.angle_alpha   90.00
_cell.angle_beta   90.00
_cell.angle_gamma   90.00
#
_symmetry.space_group_name_H-M   'P 1'
#
loop_
_entity.id
_entity.type
_entity.pdbx_description
1 polymer ?
#
loop_
_entity_poly.entity_id
_entity_poly.type
_entity_poly.pdbx_seq_one_letter_code
_entity_poly.pdbx_strand_id
1 'polypeptide(L)'
;ALAEGSRVVLSPLEINEPLLLAKLSGPNGRATLSNLLSPGMRAVTIRTDEIAGVGGFVMPGDHVDVVLTRDAGAITEVAKNAEGAAGSTLTSEIVVESAKVLTVGQGADERQTSPQIANSVTIEVNAEGAQKVALARTVGTLSLSLRASSEGGGSTDGLTTISSFGGSVAAGASDAAGAAIEAIAAEGPEAQKFKTVIVTRGTNPQSYQVVAPDK
;
A
#
# COMPACT_ATOMS: atom_id res chain seq x y z
N ALA A 1 -34.95 25.50 -16.79
CA ALA A 1 -34.32 24.33 -17.44
C ALA A 1 -33.28 23.77 -16.48
N LEU A 2 -33.40 22.50 -16.08
CA LEU A 2 -32.41 21.79 -15.26
C LEU A 2 -31.23 21.41 -16.17
N ALA A 3 -30.40 22.40 -16.51
CA ALA A 3 -29.11 22.16 -17.13
C ALA A 3 -28.10 21.91 -16.00
N GLU A 4 -27.26 20.88 -16.14
CA GLU A 4 -26.22 20.44 -15.19
C GLU A 4 -26.64 19.37 -14.16
N GLY A 5 -26.71 18.13 -14.63
CA GLY A 5 -26.62 16.92 -13.81
C GLY A 5 -27.85 16.57 -12.97
N SER A 6 -28.05 15.28 -12.73
CA SER A 6 -29.09 14.78 -11.83
C SER A 6 -28.75 15.19 -10.38
N ARG A 7 -29.50 16.15 -9.81
CA ARG A 7 -29.41 16.50 -8.39
C ARG A 7 -30.08 15.43 -7.54
N VAL A 8 -29.46 15.08 -6.42
CA VAL A 8 -29.97 14.08 -5.48
C VAL A 8 -30.28 14.75 -4.15
N VAL A 9 -31.37 14.30 -3.52
CA VAL A 9 -31.77 14.77 -2.18
C VAL A 9 -30.87 14.10 -1.14
N LEU A 10 -30.23 14.90 -0.28
CA LEU A 10 -29.27 14.43 0.72
C LEU A 10 -29.88 14.23 2.11
N SER A 11 -31.10 14.71 2.32
CA SER A 11 -31.81 14.62 3.59
C SER A 11 -33.31 14.55 3.33
N PRO A 12 -34.10 13.88 4.19
CA PRO A 12 -35.55 13.80 4.01
C PRO A 12 -36.19 15.17 3.79
N LEU A 13 -37.16 15.21 2.89
CA LEU A 13 -37.99 16.38 2.57
C LEU A 13 -39.40 16.12 3.06
N GLU A 14 -39.95 17.07 3.80
CA GLU A 14 -41.35 17.04 4.22
C GLU A 14 -42.26 17.63 3.13
N ILE A 15 -43.53 17.23 3.15
CA ILE A 15 -44.53 17.77 2.23
C ILE A 15 -44.69 19.27 2.50
N ASN A 16 -44.62 20.08 1.44
CA ASN A 16 -44.65 21.56 1.47
C ASN A 16 -43.45 22.25 2.12
N GLU A 17 -42.34 21.55 2.36
CA GLU A 17 -41.09 22.19 2.78
C GLU A 17 -40.44 22.96 1.60
N PRO A 18 -39.90 24.18 1.83
CA PRO A 18 -39.09 24.87 0.82
C PRO A 18 -37.84 24.05 0.44
N LEU A 19 -37.50 24.02 -0.85
CA LEU A 19 -36.29 23.34 -1.32
C LEU A 19 -35.03 24.16 -0.95
N LEU A 20 -34.38 23.78 0.15
CA LEU A 20 -33.11 24.37 0.56
C LEU A 20 -31.95 23.77 -0.24
N LEU A 21 -31.05 24.64 -0.72
CA LEU A 21 -29.81 24.23 -1.38
C LEU A 21 -28.95 23.32 -0.50
N ALA A 22 -28.99 23.49 0.82
CA ALA A 22 -28.28 22.64 1.78
C ALA A 22 -28.73 21.16 1.78
N LYS A 23 -29.97 20.87 1.32
CA LYS A 23 -30.53 19.52 1.23
C LYS A 23 -30.37 18.88 -0.16
N LEU A 24 -29.84 19.63 -1.13
CA LEU A 24 -29.68 19.18 -2.51
C LEU A 24 -28.21 19.02 -2.84
N SER A 25 -27.89 17.99 -3.62
CA SER A 25 -26.58 17.85 -4.24
C SER A 25 -26.46 18.76 -5.48
N GLY A 26 -25.24 19.15 -5.84
CA GLY A 26 -24.92 19.75 -7.15
C GLY A 26 -24.45 21.20 -7.05
N PRO A 27 -24.38 21.92 -8.19
CA PRO A 27 -23.95 23.31 -8.23
C PRO A 27 -24.83 24.17 -7.31
N ASN A 28 -24.20 24.92 -6.40
CA ASN A 28 -24.83 25.72 -5.32
C ASN A 28 -25.49 24.93 -4.19
N GLY A 29 -25.51 23.60 -4.25
CA GLY A 29 -25.94 22.72 -3.17
C GLY A 29 -24.77 22.20 -2.33
N ARG A 30 -25.03 21.22 -1.46
CA ARG A 30 -23.96 20.56 -0.70
C ARG A 30 -23.15 19.66 -1.63
N ALA A 31 -21.83 19.84 -1.63
CA ALA A 31 -20.91 19.00 -2.37
C ALA A 31 -20.91 17.58 -1.77
N THR A 32 -21.24 16.58 -2.58
CA THR A 32 -20.98 15.18 -2.28
C THR A 32 -19.75 14.73 -3.05
N LEU A 33 -19.00 13.75 -2.53
CA LEU A 33 -17.85 13.18 -3.25
C LEU A 33 -18.24 12.70 -4.65
N SER A 34 -19.43 12.11 -4.81
CA SER A 34 -19.96 11.67 -6.10
C SER A 34 -20.18 12.82 -7.11
N ASN A 35 -20.41 14.05 -6.63
CA ASN A 35 -20.59 15.22 -7.50
C ASN A 35 -19.26 15.92 -7.85
N LEU A 36 -18.20 15.67 -7.09
CA LEU A 36 -16.85 16.18 -7.39
C LEU A 36 -16.12 15.31 -8.41
N LEU A 37 -16.61 14.08 -8.65
CA LEU A 37 -16.07 13.18 -9.65
C LEU A 37 -16.52 13.58 -11.06
N SER A 38 -15.56 13.56 -11.97
CA SER A 38 -15.79 13.68 -13.40
C SER A 38 -16.56 12.45 -13.90
N PRO A 39 -17.40 12.58 -14.94
CA PRO A 39 -18.14 11.45 -15.48
C PRO A 39 -17.22 10.27 -15.85
N GLY A 40 -17.53 9.08 -15.34
CA GLY A 40 -16.74 7.86 -15.59
C GLY A 40 -15.54 7.65 -14.66
N MET A 41 -15.25 8.60 -13.76
CA MET A 41 -14.20 8.47 -12.76
C MET A 41 -14.71 7.87 -11.45
N ARG A 42 -13.78 7.37 -10.64
CA ARG A 42 -14.02 6.73 -9.33
C ARG A 42 -13.09 7.35 -8.30
N ALA A 43 -13.61 7.53 -7.10
CA ALA A 43 -12.81 7.93 -5.94
C ALA A 43 -12.18 6.67 -5.31
N VAL A 44 -10.86 6.67 -5.13
CA VAL A 44 -10.14 5.60 -4.45
C VAL A 44 -9.29 6.19 -3.34
N THR A 45 -9.48 5.68 -2.12
CA THR A 45 -8.68 6.08 -0.95
C THR A 45 -7.48 5.18 -0.80
N ILE A 46 -6.31 5.79 -0.72
CA ILE A 46 -5.02 5.15 -0.49
C ILE A 46 -4.54 5.55 0.90
N ARG A 47 -4.08 4.57 1.68
CA ARG A 47 -3.38 4.83 2.95
C ARG A 47 -1.94 5.16 2.63
N THR A 48 -1.41 6.18 3.26
CA THR A 48 -0.05 6.66 3.05
C THR A 48 0.66 6.79 4.39
N ASP A 49 1.90 6.34 4.45
CA ASP A 49 2.75 6.60 5.60
C ASP A 49 3.24 8.06 5.58
N GLU A 50 3.51 8.63 6.74
CA GLU A 50 3.94 10.02 6.89
C GLU A 50 5.23 10.34 6.11
N ILE A 51 6.11 9.35 5.98
CA ILE A 51 7.41 9.47 5.29
C ILE A 51 7.25 9.20 3.77
N ALA A 52 6.36 8.28 3.38
CA ALA A 52 6.17 7.87 1.99
C ALA A 52 5.11 8.71 1.23
N GLY A 53 4.34 9.54 1.94
CA GLY A 53 3.22 10.33 1.42
C GLY A 53 3.49 11.83 1.44
N VAL A 54 4.53 12.28 0.74
CA VAL A 54 4.77 13.72 0.42
C VAL A 54 4.66 14.68 1.63
N GLY A 55 4.93 14.23 2.86
CA GLY A 55 5.04 15.04 4.07
C GLY A 55 3.86 15.97 4.40
N GLY A 56 2.65 15.67 3.92
CA GLY A 56 1.47 16.52 4.15
C GLY A 56 1.37 17.77 3.26
N PHE A 57 2.19 17.89 2.21
CA PHE A 57 2.12 18.98 1.24
C PHE A 57 1.06 18.79 0.15
N VAL A 58 0.52 17.58 0.02
CA VAL A 58 -0.53 17.26 -0.95
C VAL A 58 -1.83 17.93 -0.53
N MET A 59 -2.38 18.76 -1.41
CA MET A 59 -3.64 19.45 -1.21
C MET A 59 -4.73 18.95 -2.18
N PRO A 60 -6.01 19.07 -1.81
CA PRO A 60 -7.11 18.86 -2.75
C PRO A 60 -6.93 19.72 -4.01
N GLY A 61 -6.96 19.08 -5.18
CA GLY A 61 -6.69 19.71 -6.48
C GLY A 61 -5.32 19.41 -7.07
N ASP A 62 -4.38 18.90 -6.27
CA ASP A 62 -3.06 18.50 -6.76
C ASP A 62 -3.14 17.22 -7.59
N HIS A 63 -2.09 16.99 -8.39
CA HIS A 63 -1.93 15.79 -9.20
C HIS A 63 -0.80 14.93 -8.63
N VAL A 64 -1.05 13.64 -8.48
CA VAL A 64 -0.08 12.68 -7.91
C VAL A 64 0.05 11.46 -8.81
N ASP A 65 1.22 10.85 -8.82
CA ASP A 65 1.39 9.49 -9.32
C ASP A 65 1.32 8.50 -8.16
N VAL A 66 0.77 7.33 -8.44
CA VAL A 66 0.70 6.21 -7.50
C VAL A 66 1.78 5.21 -7.88
N VAL A 67 2.76 5.05 -7.00
CA VAL A 67 3.89 4.16 -7.21
C VAL A 67 3.69 2.91 -6.38
N LEU A 68 3.85 1.74 -7.01
CA LEU A 68 3.85 0.44 -6.35
C LEU A 68 5.27 -0.06 -6.22
N THR A 69 5.69 -0.32 -4.99
CA THR A 69 6.90 -1.07 -4.70
C THR A 69 6.52 -2.48 -4.25
N ARG A 70 7.07 -3.50 -4.90
CA ARG A 70 6.82 -4.90 -4.55
C ARG A 70 8.07 -5.73 -4.76
N ASP A 71 8.17 -6.83 -4.01
CA ASP A 71 9.09 -7.89 -4.38
C ASP A 71 8.49 -8.64 -5.55
N ALA A 72 9.15 -8.56 -6.70
CA ALA A 72 8.72 -9.26 -7.89
C ALA A 72 8.97 -10.77 -7.78
N GLY A 73 9.90 -11.23 -6.94
CA GLY A 73 10.41 -12.59 -7.03
C GLY A 73 11.02 -12.88 -8.41
N ALA A 74 11.18 -14.15 -8.76
CA ALA A 74 11.75 -14.60 -10.04
C ALA A 74 10.77 -14.43 -11.23
N ILE A 75 10.27 -13.21 -11.49
CA ILE A 75 9.53 -12.93 -12.73
C ILE A 75 10.53 -12.73 -13.86
N THR A 76 10.31 -13.42 -14.98
CA THR A 76 11.23 -13.46 -16.13
C THR A 76 11.50 -12.08 -16.75
N GLU A 77 10.56 -11.14 -16.64
CA GLU A 77 10.73 -9.75 -17.10
C GLU A 77 11.65 -8.94 -16.18
N VAL A 78 11.58 -9.19 -14.87
CA VAL A 78 12.47 -8.57 -13.88
C VAL A 78 13.86 -9.18 -13.96
N ALA A 79 13.98 -10.48 -14.25
CA ALA A 79 15.28 -11.15 -14.40
C ALA A 79 16.17 -10.52 -15.48
N LYS A 80 15.60 -10.04 -16.60
CA LYS A 80 16.36 -9.33 -17.66
C LYS A 80 16.84 -7.94 -17.24
N ASN A 81 16.07 -7.24 -16.40
CA ASN A 81 16.42 -5.89 -15.91
C ASN A 81 17.27 -5.92 -14.63
N ALA A 82 17.30 -7.08 -13.94
CA ALA A 82 18.02 -7.31 -12.69
C ALA A 82 19.34 -8.09 -12.88
N GLU A 83 19.85 -8.22 -14.11
CA GLU A 83 21.16 -8.82 -14.44
C GLU A 83 22.29 -8.07 -13.70
N GLY A 84 22.58 -8.48 -12.46
CA GLY A 84 23.60 -7.89 -11.59
C GLY A 84 23.19 -7.74 -10.12
N ALA A 85 21.90 -7.81 -9.79
CA ALA A 85 21.42 -7.73 -8.40
C ALA A 85 21.15 -9.13 -7.85
N ALA A 86 22.18 -9.76 -7.28
CA ALA A 86 22.04 -11.04 -6.61
C ALA A 86 21.09 -10.91 -5.40
N GLY A 87 19.88 -11.46 -5.53
CA GLY A 87 19.04 -11.82 -4.37
C GLY A 87 17.95 -10.83 -3.93
N SER A 88 17.80 -9.66 -4.57
CA SER A 88 16.67 -8.77 -4.28
C SER A 88 15.96 -8.34 -5.56
N THR A 89 14.76 -8.87 -5.74
CA THR A 89 13.87 -8.62 -6.90
C THR A 89 12.87 -7.50 -6.61
N LEU A 90 13.28 -6.51 -5.81
CA LEU A 90 12.44 -5.36 -5.53
C LEU A 90 12.29 -4.52 -6.80
N THR A 91 11.04 -4.23 -7.14
CA THR A 91 10.70 -3.41 -8.28
C THR A 91 9.71 -2.31 -7.88
N SER A 92 9.84 -1.17 -8.55
CA SER A 92 8.98 -0.02 -8.37
C SER A 92 8.43 0.42 -9.73
N GLU A 93 7.11 0.55 -9.83
CA GLU A 93 6.41 0.92 -11.06
C GLU A 93 5.28 1.91 -10.77
N ILE A 94 4.96 2.78 -11.73
CA ILE A 94 3.84 3.71 -11.62
C ILE A 94 2.56 2.97 -12.06
N VAL A 95 1.60 2.87 -11.16
CA VAL A 95 0.33 2.15 -11.37
C VAL A 95 -0.74 3.07 -11.97
N VAL A 96 -0.74 4.33 -11.50
CA VAL A 96 -1.65 5.37 -11.98
C VAL A 96 -0.85 6.65 -12.12
N GLU A 97 -0.90 7.23 -13.31
CA GLU A 97 -0.28 8.51 -13.61
C GLU A 97 -1.29 9.66 -13.45
N SER A 98 -0.81 10.80 -12.94
CA SER A 98 -1.50 12.10 -12.90
C SER A 98 -2.93 12.02 -12.35
N ALA A 99 -3.09 11.31 -11.23
CA ALA A 99 -4.36 11.21 -10.54
C ALA A 99 -4.64 12.49 -9.75
N LYS A 100 -5.82 13.05 -9.91
CA LYS A 100 -6.23 14.24 -9.17
C LYS A 100 -6.60 13.89 -7.72
N VAL A 101 -6.11 14.67 -6.77
CA VAL A 101 -6.45 14.52 -5.36
C VAL A 101 -7.78 15.21 -5.06
N LEU A 102 -8.72 14.45 -4.51
CA LEU A 102 -10.04 14.94 -4.11
C LEU A 102 -10.05 15.41 -2.66
N THR A 103 -9.49 14.61 -1.77
CA THR A 103 -9.46 14.90 -0.33
C THR A 103 -8.23 14.28 0.31
N VAL A 104 -7.69 14.98 1.31
CA VAL A 104 -6.72 14.43 2.26
C VAL A 104 -7.39 14.29 3.61
N GLY A 105 -7.12 13.19 4.32
CA GLY A 105 -7.77 12.90 5.58
C GLY A 105 -6.90 12.05 6.49
N GLN A 106 -7.05 12.27 7.79
CA GLN A 106 -6.42 11.45 8.82
C GLN A 106 -7.46 10.48 9.38
N GLY A 107 -7.15 9.18 9.30
CA GLY A 107 -7.97 8.12 9.89
C GLY A 107 -7.22 7.48 11.06
N ALA A 108 -7.95 7.08 12.10
CA ALA A 108 -7.40 6.19 13.11
C ALA A 108 -7.37 4.76 12.55
N ASP A 109 -6.22 4.09 12.62
CA ASP A 109 -6.20 2.65 12.31
C ASP A 109 -6.67 1.84 13.52
N GLU A 110 -7.97 1.55 13.56
CA GLU A 110 -8.59 0.77 14.64
C GLU A 110 -8.14 -0.70 14.68
N ARG A 111 -7.42 -1.17 13.65
CA ARG A 111 -6.87 -2.54 13.61
C ARG A 111 -5.67 -2.73 14.53
N GLN A 112 -5.09 -1.64 15.04
CA GLN A 112 -3.88 -1.66 15.86
C GLN A 112 -4.22 -1.32 17.31
N THR A 113 -3.62 -2.05 18.25
CA THR A 113 -3.87 -1.92 19.70
C THR A 113 -3.55 -0.51 20.24
N SER A 114 -2.75 0.27 19.50
CA SER A 114 -2.51 1.69 19.75
C SER A 114 -3.02 2.49 18.54
N PRO A 115 -3.94 3.45 18.73
CA PRO A 115 -4.40 4.31 17.64
C PRO A 115 -3.21 5.06 17.03
N GLN A 116 -2.84 4.71 15.80
CA GLN A 116 -1.90 5.48 15.00
C GLN A 116 -2.71 6.36 14.05
N ILE A 117 -2.29 7.62 13.90
CA ILE A 117 -2.87 8.54 12.93
C ILE A 117 -2.34 8.10 11.56
N ALA A 118 -3.18 7.44 10.77
CA ALA A 118 -2.86 7.07 9.40
C ALA A 118 -3.29 8.20 8.47
N ASN A 119 -2.37 8.70 7.65
CA ASN A 119 -2.70 9.64 6.60
C ASN A 119 -3.36 8.86 5.43
N SER A 120 -4.37 9.47 4.83
CA SER A 120 -5.08 8.90 3.69
C SER A 120 -5.35 9.97 2.65
N VAL A 121 -5.23 9.58 1.39
CA VAL A 121 -5.47 10.46 0.25
C VAL A 121 -6.50 9.78 -0.64
N THR A 122 -7.56 10.50 -0.95
CA THR A 122 -8.57 10.05 -1.92
C THR A 122 -8.26 10.69 -3.26
N ILE A 123 -8.00 9.85 -4.25
CA ILE A 123 -7.70 10.25 -5.61
C ILE A 123 -8.85 9.91 -6.56
N GLU A 124 -8.96 10.70 -7.62
CA GLU A 124 -9.84 10.47 -8.75
C GLU A 124 -9.10 9.64 -9.81
N VAL A 125 -9.63 8.46 -10.13
CA VAL A 125 -9.06 7.54 -11.12
C VAL A 125 -10.12 7.00 -12.06
N ASN A 126 -9.71 6.55 -13.24
CA ASN A 126 -10.63 5.87 -14.15
C ASN A 126 -10.96 4.45 -13.64
N ALA A 127 -11.87 3.77 -14.35
CA ALA A 127 -12.32 2.44 -13.97
C ALA A 127 -11.19 1.40 -13.86
N GLU A 128 -10.24 1.45 -14.79
CA GLU A 128 -9.08 0.56 -14.88
C GLU A 128 -8.07 0.85 -13.75
N GLY A 129 -7.73 2.12 -13.55
CA GLY A 129 -6.85 2.59 -12.48
C GLY A 129 -7.36 2.20 -11.11
N ALA A 130 -8.68 2.24 -10.89
CA ALA A 130 -9.28 1.75 -9.65
C ALA A 130 -9.00 0.25 -9.40
N GLN A 131 -9.05 -0.58 -10.44
CA GLN A 131 -8.74 -2.00 -10.35
C GLN A 131 -7.24 -2.23 -10.13
N LYS A 132 -6.39 -1.49 -10.85
CA LYS A 132 -4.93 -1.57 -10.68
C LYS A 132 -4.51 -1.18 -9.27
N VAL A 133 -5.03 -0.08 -8.71
CA VAL A 133 -4.76 0.33 -7.33
C VAL A 133 -5.26 -0.70 -6.33
N ALA A 134 -6.45 -1.28 -6.54
CA ALA A 134 -6.98 -2.32 -5.66
C ALA A 134 -6.07 -3.56 -5.61
N LEU A 135 -5.54 -3.99 -6.76
CA LEU A 135 -4.58 -5.08 -6.83
C LEU A 135 -3.24 -4.69 -6.20
N ALA A 136 -2.73 -3.51 -6.54
CA ALA A 136 -1.45 -2.99 -6.04
C ALA A 136 -1.39 -2.98 -4.51
N ARG A 137 -2.51 -2.62 -3.85
CA ARG A 137 -2.66 -2.65 -2.38
C ARG A 137 -2.48 -4.03 -1.75
N THR A 138 -2.66 -5.10 -2.51
CA THR A 138 -2.57 -6.48 -2.02
C THR A 138 -1.18 -7.08 -2.28
N VAL A 139 -0.52 -6.65 -3.35
CA VAL A 139 0.75 -7.24 -3.82
C VAL A 139 1.99 -6.52 -3.31
N GLY A 140 1.87 -5.30 -2.79
CA GLY A 140 3.01 -4.51 -2.32
C GLY A 140 2.63 -3.26 -1.54
N THR A 141 3.59 -2.35 -1.43
CA THR A 141 3.43 -1.07 -0.76
C THR A 141 3.18 0.03 -1.79
N LEU A 142 2.25 0.93 -1.47
CA LEU A 142 1.95 2.09 -2.31
C LEU A 142 2.59 3.34 -1.71
N SER A 143 3.20 4.15 -2.56
CA SER A 143 3.65 5.51 -2.24
C SER A 143 3.07 6.50 -3.23
N LEU A 144 3.05 7.78 -2.85
CA LEU A 144 2.57 8.87 -3.70
C LEU A 144 3.74 9.79 -4.05
N SER A 145 3.82 10.19 -5.31
CA SER A 145 4.69 11.26 -5.75
C SER A 145 3.86 12.43 -6.28
N LEU A 146 4.06 13.60 -5.69
CA LEU A 146 3.39 14.83 -6.11
C LEU A 146 4.02 15.36 -7.40
N ARG A 147 3.19 15.62 -8.43
CA ARG A 147 3.63 16.20 -9.69
C ARG A 147 3.80 17.71 -9.59
N ALA A 148 4.76 18.23 -10.34
CA ALA A 148 4.91 19.68 -10.44
C ALA A 148 3.74 20.29 -11.25
N SER A 149 3.28 21.47 -10.85
CA SER A 149 2.15 22.16 -11.49
C SER A 149 2.40 22.59 -12.94
N SER A 150 3.66 22.63 -13.39
CA SER A 150 4.03 22.95 -14.78
C SER A 150 4.60 21.75 -15.56
N GLU A 151 4.47 20.53 -15.04
CA GLU A 151 5.02 19.34 -15.70
C GLU A 151 4.18 18.99 -16.95
N GLY A 152 4.76 19.19 -18.13
CA GLY A 152 4.17 18.75 -19.40
C GLY A 152 4.40 17.26 -19.58
N GLY A 153 3.31 16.51 -19.82
CA GLY A 153 3.24 15.04 -19.78
C GLY A 153 4.42 14.28 -20.38
N GLY A 154 5.41 13.99 -19.54
CA GLY A 154 6.40 12.95 -19.74
C GLY A 154 5.96 11.72 -18.97
N SER A 155 5.37 10.75 -19.65
CA SER A 155 5.15 9.42 -19.06
C SER A 155 6.49 8.72 -18.98
N THR A 156 7.04 8.61 -17.78
CA THR A 156 8.13 7.67 -17.50
C THR A 156 7.49 6.33 -17.16
N ASP A 157 7.00 5.64 -18.18
CA ASP A 157 6.62 4.23 -18.09
C ASP A 157 7.89 3.41 -17.89
N GLY A 158 8.36 3.36 -16.63
CA GLY A 158 9.69 2.91 -16.28
C GLY A 158 9.63 2.00 -15.07
N LEU A 159 9.76 0.70 -15.32
CA LEU A 159 10.05 -0.27 -14.26
C LEU A 159 11.43 0.05 -13.67
N THR A 160 11.43 0.49 -12.41
CA THR A 160 12.68 0.75 -11.67
C THR A 160 13.02 -0.50 -10.87
N THR A 161 14.28 -0.93 -10.93
CA THR A 161 14.78 -2.09 -10.18
C THR A 161 16.06 -1.70 -9.44
N ILE A 162 16.52 -2.52 -8.50
CA ILE A 162 17.70 -2.17 -7.68
C ILE A 162 18.96 -1.92 -8.52
N SER A 163 19.05 -2.49 -9.72
CA SER A 163 20.17 -2.24 -10.64
C SER A 163 20.26 -0.78 -11.11
N SER A 164 19.16 -0.02 -11.07
CA SER A 164 19.13 1.40 -11.47
C SER A 164 19.87 2.33 -10.51
N PHE A 165 20.16 1.90 -9.28
CA PHE A 165 20.92 2.68 -8.31
C PHE A 165 22.44 2.62 -8.52
N GLY A 166 22.90 1.94 -9.58
CA GLY A 166 24.31 1.65 -9.84
C GLY A 166 24.77 0.46 -9.00
N GLY A 167 25.42 -0.52 -9.64
CA GLY A 167 25.74 -1.85 -9.10
C GLY A 167 26.61 -1.93 -7.83
N SER A 168 26.86 -0.83 -7.13
CA SER A 168 27.61 -0.75 -5.86
C SER A 168 26.72 -0.93 -4.61
N VAL A 169 25.45 -0.51 -4.64
CA VAL A 169 24.52 -0.78 -3.51
C VAL A 169 24.05 -2.24 -3.47
N ALA A 170 24.11 -2.94 -4.60
CA ALA A 170 23.85 -4.38 -4.67
C ALA A 170 24.91 -5.17 -3.89
N ALA A 171 26.19 -4.75 -3.94
CA ALA A 171 27.26 -5.36 -3.16
C ALA A 171 27.06 -5.12 -1.65
N GLY A 172 26.89 -3.87 -1.23
CA GLY A 172 26.76 -3.53 0.19
C GLY A 172 25.49 -4.06 0.87
N ALA A 173 24.36 -4.11 0.16
CA ALA A 173 23.12 -4.70 0.68
C ALA A 173 23.18 -6.24 0.71
N SER A 174 23.85 -6.88 -0.25
CA SER A 174 24.10 -8.32 -0.24
C SER A 174 25.08 -8.73 0.86
N ASP A 175 26.08 -7.90 1.17
CA ASP A 175 27.05 -8.15 2.24
C ASP A 175 26.42 -7.96 3.62
N ALA A 176 25.54 -6.96 3.79
CA ALA A 176 24.81 -6.77 5.04
C ALA A 176 23.73 -7.83 5.28
N ALA A 177 23.00 -8.25 4.22
CA ALA A 177 22.05 -9.35 4.31
C ALA A 177 22.76 -10.70 4.49
N GLY A 178 23.89 -10.90 3.82
CA GLY A 178 24.76 -12.07 3.96
C GLY A 178 25.32 -12.18 5.37
N ALA A 179 25.83 -11.08 5.94
CA ALA A 179 26.32 -11.05 7.32
C ALA A 179 25.21 -11.27 8.35
N ALA A 180 23.98 -10.79 8.10
CA ALA A 180 22.84 -11.05 8.96
C ALA A 180 22.37 -12.50 8.89
N ILE A 181 22.34 -13.10 7.69
CA ILE A 181 21.99 -14.51 7.49
C ILE A 181 23.10 -15.43 8.03
N GLU A 182 24.37 -15.05 7.88
CA GLU A 182 25.51 -15.78 8.44
C GLU A 182 25.58 -15.64 9.96
N ALA A 183 25.20 -14.48 10.53
CA ALA A 183 25.03 -14.34 11.97
C ALA A 183 23.88 -15.23 12.50
N ILE A 184 22.75 -15.29 11.78
CA ILE A 184 21.61 -16.18 12.12
C ILE A 184 21.94 -17.66 11.85
N ALA A 185 22.85 -17.98 10.92
CA ALA A 185 23.28 -19.34 10.64
C ALA A 185 24.44 -19.80 11.56
N ALA A 186 25.28 -18.87 12.02
CA ALA A 186 26.33 -19.11 13.02
C ALA A 186 25.73 -19.20 14.43
N GLU A 187 24.63 -18.50 14.70
CA GLU A 187 23.69 -18.81 15.78
C GLU A 187 22.75 -19.93 15.32
N GLY A 188 23.33 -21.11 15.07
CA GLY A 188 22.56 -22.31 14.74
C GLY A 188 21.42 -22.53 15.75
N PRO A 189 20.28 -23.13 15.34
CA PRO A 189 19.16 -23.31 16.24
C PRO A 189 19.66 -24.08 17.46
N GLU A 190 19.54 -23.51 18.66
CA GLU A 190 19.82 -24.25 19.87
C GLU A 190 18.98 -25.53 19.83
N ALA A 191 19.66 -26.65 19.57
CA ALA A 191 19.03 -27.94 19.46
C ALA A 191 18.41 -28.24 20.82
N GLN A 192 17.07 -28.17 20.89
CA GLN A 192 16.34 -28.51 22.10
C GLN A 192 16.75 -29.94 22.52
N LYS A 193 17.42 -30.05 23.68
CA LYS A 193 17.97 -31.31 24.19
C LYS A 193 16.83 -32.13 24.80
N PHE A 194 16.27 -33.06 24.04
CA PHE A 194 15.29 -34.02 24.57
C PHE A 194 15.98 -35.10 25.42
N LYS A 195 15.46 -35.37 26.62
CA LYS A 195 15.86 -36.57 27.39
C LYS A 195 14.82 -37.67 27.18
N THR A 196 15.30 -38.89 26.90
CA THR A 196 14.44 -40.07 26.76
C THR A 196 14.18 -40.66 28.14
N VAL A 197 12.92 -40.73 28.55
CA VAL A 197 12.48 -41.38 29.79
C VAL A 197 11.78 -42.68 29.42
N ILE A 198 12.26 -43.79 29.99
CA ILE A 198 11.65 -45.11 29.80
C ILE A 198 10.71 -45.34 31.00
N VAL A 199 9.42 -45.46 30.71
CA VAL A 199 8.39 -45.71 31.73
C VAL A 199 7.87 -47.14 31.53
N THR A 200 8.15 -48.01 32.49
CA THR A 200 7.67 -49.40 32.46
C THR A 200 6.35 -49.49 33.22
N ARG A 201 5.27 -49.88 32.52
CA ARG A 201 3.98 -50.20 33.15
C ARG A 201 3.68 -51.68 32.91
N GLY A 202 3.61 -52.45 34.00
CA GLY A 202 3.49 -53.92 33.92
C GLY A 202 4.76 -54.54 33.34
N THR A 203 4.60 -55.43 32.34
CA THR A 203 5.72 -56.17 31.70
C THR A 203 6.24 -55.54 30.42
N ASN A 204 5.67 -54.43 29.94
CA ASN A 204 6.08 -53.80 28.67
C ASN A 204 6.66 -52.39 28.90
N PRO A 205 7.95 -52.16 28.62
CA PRO A 205 8.55 -50.83 28.68
C PRO A 205 8.10 -49.97 27.48
N GLN A 206 7.79 -48.70 27.74
CA GLN A 206 7.55 -47.71 26.70
C GLN A 206 8.39 -46.46 26.91
N SER A 207 8.99 -45.97 25.83
CA SER A 207 9.92 -44.84 25.81
C SER A 207 9.23 -43.57 25.35
N TYR A 208 9.42 -42.49 26.10
CA TYR A 208 8.87 -41.16 25.78
C TYR A 208 9.99 -40.12 25.80
N GLN A 209 10.00 -39.23 24.80
CA GLN A 209 10.90 -38.08 24.78
C GLN A 209 10.18 -36.87 25.35
N VAL A 210 10.76 -36.25 26.37
CA VAL A 210 10.18 -35.07 27.03
C VAL A 210 11.19 -33.92 26.95
N VAL A 211 10.70 -32.73 26.61
CA VAL A 211 11.48 -31.48 26.59
C VAL A 211 11.93 -31.18 28.02
N ALA A 212 13.23 -30.98 28.23
CA ALA A 212 13.75 -30.63 29.55
C ALA A 212 13.30 -29.22 29.94
N PRO A 213 12.72 -28.98 31.13
CA PRO A 213 12.49 -27.63 31.60
C PRO A 213 13.82 -26.97 31.96
N ASP A 214 14.01 -25.74 31.52
CA ASP A 214 15.16 -24.92 31.87
C ASP A 214 15.18 -24.68 33.38
N LYS A 215 16.37 -24.84 33.99
CA LYS A 215 16.60 -24.62 35.43
C LYS A 215 16.94 -23.17 35.72
#